data_AF-A0A7R9U7K5-F1
#
_entry.id   AF-A0A7R9U7K5-F1
#
_cell.length_a   1.000
_cell.length_b   1.000
_cell.length_c   1.000
_cell.angle_alpha   90.00
_cell.angle_beta   90.00
_cell.angle_gamma   90.00
#
_symmetry.space_group_name_H-M   'P 1'
#
loop_
_entity.id
_entity.type
_entity.pdbx_description
1 polymer ?
#
loop_
_entity_poly.entity_id
_entity_poly.type
_entity_poly.pdbx_seq_one_letter_code
_entity_poly.pdbx_strand_id
1 'polypeptide(L)'
;GLLSPFEPAFKCPGGAFMRRPWGDMGSLRSRAAGAAPAPSSAALRCLVLSGAVFFACPDNVDRATPAQYRVAKSLSSNKDYALVFSDEFETDGRRFDDNSEEHWSALSKPDPDLGAVHFYNSSPDFVSTLGGKLLLRLRARRSSWQEWDPWARRVVTMTRNYTSAMVTSWNRFCFTGGIIELRVQLPGDAYGGGLWPAA
;
A
#
# COMPACT_ATOMS: atom_id res chain seq x y z
N GLY A 1 7.35 -10.84 -29.84
CA GLY A 1 7.13 -10.90 -28.39
C GLY A 1 6.72 -9.52 -27.94
N LEU A 2 5.43 -9.34 -27.62
CA LEU A 2 4.86 -8.07 -27.19
C LEU A 2 4.98 -7.98 -25.66
N LEU A 3 5.71 -6.97 -25.19
CA LEU A 3 5.75 -6.56 -23.79
C LEU A 3 4.38 -5.96 -23.44
N SER A 4 3.73 -6.48 -22.40
CA SER A 4 2.54 -5.85 -21.81
C SER A 4 2.97 -4.81 -20.77
N PRO A 5 2.49 -3.55 -20.84
CA PRO A 5 2.46 -2.68 -19.68
C PRO A 5 1.14 -2.94 -18.94
N PHE A 6 1.13 -3.91 -18.02
CA PHE A 6 0.05 -4.01 -17.03
C PHE A 6 0.47 -3.24 -15.79
N GLU A 7 0.28 -1.92 -15.80
CA GLU A 7 -0.11 -1.25 -14.58
C GLU A 7 -1.63 -1.43 -14.46
N PRO A 8 -2.16 -2.12 -13.44
CA PRO A 8 -3.59 -2.08 -13.19
C PRO A 8 -3.92 -0.68 -12.66
N ALA A 9 -4.41 0.19 -13.55
CA ALA A 9 -5.05 1.44 -13.18
C ALA A 9 -6.26 1.12 -12.30
N PHE A 10 -6.15 1.36 -11.00
CA PHE A 10 -7.28 1.22 -10.09
C PHE A 10 -8.22 2.42 -10.28
N LYS A 11 -9.48 2.11 -10.56
CA LYS A 11 -10.57 3.08 -10.66
C LYS A 11 -11.15 3.23 -9.26
N CYS A 12 -11.07 4.43 -8.68
CA CYS A 12 -11.82 4.76 -7.46
C CYS A 12 -13.30 4.39 -7.71
N PRO A 13 -13.94 3.56 -6.87
CA PRO A 13 -15.35 3.24 -7.05
C PRO A 13 -16.17 4.51 -6.82
N GLY A 14 -16.61 5.17 -7.91
CA GLY A 14 -17.49 6.34 -7.85
C GLY A 14 -17.19 7.50 -8.82
N GLY A 15 -16.02 7.54 -9.45
CA GLY A 15 -15.67 8.62 -10.39
C GLY A 15 -16.15 8.35 -11.81
N ALA A 16 -17.29 8.93 -12.22
CA ALA A 16 -17.65 9.03 -13.63
C ALA A 16 -16.79 10.12 -14.30
N PHE A 17 -15.98 9.78 -15.29
CA PHE A 17 -15.39 10.76 -16.20
C PHE A 17 -15.71 10.40 -17.65
N MET A 18 -16.26 11.40 -18.35
CA MET A 18 -16.73 11.38 -19.71
C MET A 18 -15.58 11.06 -20.68
N ARG A 19 -15.64 9.94 -21.40
CA ARG A 19 -14.80 9.71 -22.59
C ARG A 19 -15.59 10.09 -23.82
N ARG A 20 -15.11 11.07 -24.60
CA ARG A 20 -15.48 11.20 -26.02
C ARG A 20 -14.65 10.21 -26.85
N PRO A 21 -15.19 9.66 -27.96
CA PRO A 21 -14.68 8.46 -28.59
C PRO A 21 -13.71 8.77 -29.74
N TRP A 22 -12.73 7.91 -29.95
CA TRP A 22 -12.09 7.69 -31.24
C TRP A 22 -11.77 6.20 -31.40
N GLY A 23 -12.12 5.66 -32.57
CA GLY A 23 -11.49 4.46 -33.12
C GLY A 23 -12.27 3.15 -32.98
N ASP A 24 -13.36 3.04 -33.73
CA ASP A 24 -13.99 1.78 -34.09
C ASP A 24 -13.13 1.04 -35.13
N MET A 25 -12.79 -0.22 -34.90
CA MET A 25 -12.43 -1.20 -35.94
C MET A 25 -12.27 -2.62 -35.36
N GLY A 26 -13.12 -3.54 -35.84
CA GLY A 26 -12.69 -4.91 -36.13
C GLY A 26 -13.17 -6.03 -35.20
N SER A 27 -14.35 -6.57 -35.51
CA SER A 27 -14.87 -7.86 -35.04
C SER A 27 -13.95 -9.03 -35.40
N LEU A 28 -13.62 -9.90 -34.43
CA LEU A 28 -13.34 -11.33 -34.68
C LEU A 28 -13.87 -12.20 -33.53
N ARG A 29 -14.65 -13.23 -33.91
CA ARG A 29 -15.32 -14.20 -33.03
C ARG A 29 -14.40 -15.33 -32.58
N SER A 30 -14.55 -15.67 -31.30
CA SER A 30 -14.51 -17.00 -30.64
C SER A 30 -13.39 -18.01 -30.94
N ARG A 31 -12.68 -18.40 -29.88
CA ARG A 31 -12.49 -19.81 -29.49
C ARG A 31 -12.35 -19.93 -27.98
N ALA A 32 -13.16 -20.80 -27.39
CA ALA A 32 -13.16 -21.16 -25.98
C ALA A 32 -11.97 -22.08 -25.66
N ALA A 33 -11.30 -21.84 -24.53
CA ALA A 33 -10.41 -22.80 -23.89
C ALA A 33 -10.31 -22.50 -22.38
N GLY A 34 -10.81 -23.45 -21.57
CA GLY A 34 -10.32 -23.82 -20.24
C GLY A 34 -10.30 -22.76 -19.13
N ALA A 35 -11.39 -22.65 -18.37
CA ALA A 35 -11.38 -22.01 -17.06
C ALA A 35 -10.64 -22.89 -16.04
N ALA A 36 -9.60 -22.35 -15.40
CA ALA A 36 -8.96 -22.94 -14.22
C ALA A 36 -9.88 -22.78 -12.98
N PRO A 37 -9.83 -23.70 -12.00
CA PRO A 37 -10.78 -23.71 -10.90
C PRO A 37 -10.55 -22.54 -9.93
N ALA A 38 -11.65 -21.89 -9.54
CA ALA A 38 -11.67 -20.87 -8.50
C ALA A 38 -11.19 -21.45 -7.15
N PRO A 39 -10.43 -20.70 -6.33
CA PRO A 39 -10.18 -21.10 -4.95
C PRO A 39 -11.51 -21.12 -4.19
N SER A 40 -11.72 -22.21 -3.45
CA SER A 40 -12.95 -22.53 -2.74
C SER A 40 -13.44 -21.38 -1.87
N SER A 41 -14.66 -20.92 -2.13
CA SER A 41 -15.41 -20.09 -1.19
C SER A 41 -15.49 -20.82 0.15
N ALA A 42 -14.86 -20.27 1.18
CA ALA A 42 -15.13 -20.67 2.55
C ALA A 42 -16.64 -20.47 2.79
N ALA A 43 -17.39 -21.57 2.86
CA ALA A 43 -18.81 -21.53 3.10
C ALA A 43 -19.05 -20.92 4.48
N LEU A 44 -19.54 -19.68 4.50
CA LEU A 44 -20.04 -19.01 5.70
C LEU A 44 -21.16 -19.86 6.29
N ARG A 45 -20.90 -20.54 7.42
CA ARG A 45 -21.97 -21.09 8.27
C ARG A 45 -22.51 -19.96 9.13
N CYS A 46 -23.53 -19.26 8.64
CA CYS A 46 -24.30 -18.33 9.46
C CYS A 46 -25.16 -19.12 10.46
N LEU A 47 -24.73 -19.16 11.72
CA LEU A 47 -25.62 -19.54 12.82
C LEU A 47 -26.48 -18.32 13.15
N VAL A 48 -27.76 -18.36 12.79
CA VAL A 48 -28.72 -17.30 13.11
C VAL A 48 -29.22 -17.55 14.53
N LEU A 49 -28.65 -16.85 15.50
CA LEU A 49 -29.26 -16.63 16.81
C LEU A 49 -29.80 -15.21 16.83
N SER A 50 -31.12 -15.10 16.83
CA SER A 50 -31.95 -13.96 17.25
C SER A 50 -31.32 -12.56 17.18
N GLY A 51 -31.67 -11.82 16.13
CA GLY A 51 -31.91 -10.37 16.26
C GLY A 51 -30.70 -9.44 16.31
N ALA A 52 -29.72 -9.61 15.41
CA ALA A 52 -28.95 -8.52 14.77
C ALA A 52 -27.94 -9.17 13.84
N VAL A 53 -28.15 -9.06 12.53
CA VAL A 53 -27.11 -9.43 11.56
C VAL A 53 -26.12 -8.28 11.52
N PHE A 54 -25.07 -8.35 12.33
CA PHE A 54 -23.90 -7.50 12.15
C PHE A 54 -23.17 -7.98 10.89
N PHE A 55 -23.52 -7.39 9.75
CA PHE A 55 -22.59 -7.35 8.63
C PHE A 55 -21.41 -6.49 9.08
N ALA A 56 -20.35 -7.14 9.59
CA ALA A 56 -19.07 -6.46 9.74
C ALA A 56 -18.50 -6.25 8.33
N CYS A 57 -18.93 -5.16 7.68
CA CYS A 57 -18.10 -4.51 6.68
C CYS A 57 -16.76 -4.20 7.38
N PRO A 58 -15.61 -4.42 6.74
CA PRO A 58 -14.35 -3.98 7.33
C PRO A 58 -14.49 -2.49 7.65
N ASP A 59 -14.33 -2.17 8.93
CA ASP A 59 -14.35 -0.79 9.38
C ASP A 59 -12.95 -0.27 9.08
N ASN A 60 -12.83 0.66 8.13
CA ASN A 60 -11.55 1.28 7.75
C ASN A 60 -10.94 2.09 8.91
N VAL A 61 -11.71 2.29 9.99
CA VAL A 61 -11.29 2.95 11.22
C VAL A 61 -10.84 1.89 12.21
N ASP A 62 -9.57 1.97 12.62
CA ASP A 62 -9.02 1.10 13.66
C ASP A 62 -9.86 1.19 14.94
N ARG A 63 -10.18 0.03 15.51
CA ARG A 63 -10.92 -0.08 16.77
C ARG A 63 -10.19 0.55 17.94
N ALA A 64 -8.86 0.57 17.87
CA ALA A 64 -8.01 1.22 18.86
C ALA A 64 -8.08 2.75 18.79
N THR A 65 -8.52 3.34 17.66
CA THR A 65 -8.59 4.79 17.51
C THR A 65 -9.57 5.39 18.53
N PRO A 66 -9.09 6.25 19.46
CA PRO A 66 -9.92 6.86 20.48
C PRO A 66 -11.03 7.72 19.88
N ALA A 67 -12.22 7.71 20.50
CA ALA A 67 -13.40 8.42 19.99
C ALA A 67 -13.15 9.93 19.77
N GLN A 68 -12.32 10.55 20.61
CA GLN A 68 -11.96 11.96 20.51
C GLN A 68 -11.16 12.34 19.26
N TYR A 69 -10.53 11.37 18.58
CA TYR A 69 -9.79 11.58 17.34
C TYR A 69 -10.60 11.20 16.08
N ARG A 70 -11.88 10.84 16.24
CA ARG A 70 -12.77 10.49 15.12
C ARG A 70 -13.37 11.72 14.42
N VAL A 71 -13.06 12.92 14.90
CA VAL A 71 -13.48 14.19 14.30
C VAL A 71 -12.30 15.14 14.28
N ALA A 72 -11.96 15.66 13.11
CA ALA A 72 -10.93 16.67 12.93
C ALA A 72 -11.57 17.99 12.48
N LYS A 73 -11.13 19.11 13.07
CA LYS A 73 -11.59 20.44 12.66
C LYS A 73 -10.62 21.05 11.65
N SER A 74 -11.14 21.46 10.50
CA SER A 74 -10.33 22.13 9.48
C SER A 74 -9.82 23.48 9.97
N LEU A 75 -8.51 23.71 9.83
CA LEU A 75 -7.85 24.96 10.18
C LEU A 75 -8.31 26.18 9.36
N SER A 76 -8.76 25.97 8.11
CA SER A 76 -9.13 27.08 7.21
C SER A 76 -10.63 27.38 7.18
N SER A 77 -11.46 26.34 7.09
CA SER A 77 -12.91 26.47 6.90
C SER A 77 -13.74 26.30 8.17
N ASN A 78 -13.12 25.96 9.32
CA ASN A 78 -13.81 25.57 10.56
C ASN A 78 -14.83 24.42 10.43
N LYS A 79 -14.82 23.69 9.32
CA LYS A 79 -15.66 22.51 9.12
C LYS A 79 -15.11 21.32 9.90
N ASP A 80 -16.02 20.50 10.40
CA ASP A 80 -15.69 19.22 11.01
C ASP A 80 -15.61 18.13 9.93
N TYR A 81 -14.57 17.30 10.02
CA TYR A 81 -14.33 16.14 9.18
C TYR A 81 -14.48 14.89 10.02
N ALA A 82 -15.31 13.95 9.56
CA ALA A 82 -15.41 12.63 10.17
C ALA A 82 -14.22 11.76 9.74
N LEU A 83 -13.68 10.99 10.68
CA LEU A 83 -12.65 10.01 10.39
C LEU A 83 -13.23 8.86 9.56
N VAL A 84 -12.55 8.53 8.46
CA VAL A 84 -12.96 7.46 7.53
C VAL A 84 -11.91 6.36 7.39
N PHE A 85 -10.70 6.59 7.90
CA PHE A 85 -9.61 5.65 7.88
C PHE A 85 -8.62 5.93 9.03
N SER A 86 -8.14 4.91 9.72
CA SER A 86 -7.05 5.03 10.69
C SER A 86 -6.32 3.71 10.91
N ASP A 87 -5.10 3.79 11.41
CA ASP A 87 -4.32 2.65 11.90
C ASP A 87 -3.43 3.14 13.05
N GLU A 88 -3.64 2.60 14.26
CA GLU A 88 -2.86 2.96 15.45
C GLU A 88 -1.62 2.05 15.62
N PHE A 89 -1.48 1.00 14.80
CA PHE A 89 -0.37 0.05 14.83
C PHE A 89 -0.15 -0.67 16.18
N GLU A 90 -1.23 -0.88 16.95
CA GLU A 90 -1.20 -1.47 18.31
C GLU A 90 -0.90 -2.97 18.34
N THR A 91 -1.12 -3.69 17.24
CA THR A 91 -0.77 -5.12 17.18
C THR A 91 0.70 -5.27 16.84
N ASP A 92 1.50 -5.78 17.78
CA ASP A 92 2.93 -6.03 17.58
C ASP A 92 3.23 -7.13 16.57
N GLY A 93 4.35 -6.98 15.84
CA GLY A 93 4.85 -8.00 14.93
C GLY A 93 4.03 -8.18 13.65
N ARG A 94 3.20 -7.20 13.28
CA ARG A 94 2.51 -7.18 11.99
C ARG A 94 3.50 -7.30 10.84
N ARG A 95 3.09 -8.02 9.81
CA ARG A 95 3.84 -8.24 8.57
C ARG A 95 3.08 -7.56 7.46
N PHE A 96 3.79 -6.90 6.56
CA PHE A 96 3.16 -6.09 5.52
C PHE A 96 3.34 -6.72 4.14
N ASP A 97 3.32 -8.04 4.07
CA ASP A 97 3.35 -8.72 2.77
C ASP A 97 1.98 -8.63 2.08
N ASP A 98 1.95 -8.79 0.76
CA ASP A 98 0.79 -8.43 -0.07
C ASP A 98 -0.53 -9.14 0.30
N ASN A 99 -0.47 -10.24 1.05
CA ASN A 99 -1.64 -11.05 1.38
C ASN A 99 -2.01 -11.05 2.87
N SER A 100 -1.19 -10.48 3.75
CA SER A 100 -1.43 -10.53 5.20
C SER A 100 -2.15 -9.32 5.78
N GLU A 101 -2.11 -8.17 5.11
CA GLU A 101 -2.64 -6.91 5.63
C GLU A 101 -3.71 -6.31 4.72
N GLU A 102 -4.71 -5.71 5.34
CA GLU A 102 -5.86 -5.14 4.63
C GLU A 102 -5.51 -3.80 3.99
N HIS A 103 -4.85 -2.92 4.76
CA HIS A 103 -4.72 -1.51 4.42
C HIS A 103 -3.33 -1.09 3.90
N TRP A 104 -2.31 -1.93 4.13
CA TRP A 104 -0.92 -1.58 3.88
C TRP A 104 -0.17 -2.73 3.21
N SER A 105 0.70 -2.41 2.26
CA SER A 105 1.65 -3.33 1.64
C SER A 105 3.06 -2.74 1.72
N ALA A 106 4.06 -3.55 2.07
CA ALA A 106 5.46 -3.21 2.01
C ALA A 106 6.09 -3.69 0.71
N LEU A 107 6.95 -2.86 0.12
CA LEU A 107 7.56 -3.15 -1.18
C LEU A 107 8.99 -3.66 -1.04
N SER A 108 9.39 -4.57 -1.92
CA SER A 108 10.79 -5.00 -2.08
C SER A 108 11.33 -4.59 -3.44
N LYS A 109 11.92 -3.39 -3.52
CA LYS A 109 12.38 -2.80 -4.78
C LYS A 109 13.47 -1.75 -4.55
N PRO A 110 14.30 -1.44 -5.55
CA PRO A 110 15.10 -0.22 -5.50
C PRO A 110 14.22 1.04 -5.52
N ASP A 111 14.74 2.11 -4.98
CA ASP A 111 14.17 3.43 -5.16
C ASP A 111 14.45 3.92 -6.61
N PRO A 112 13.44 4.44 -7.34
CA PRO A 112 13.64 4.91 -8.71
C PRO A 112 14.50 6.18 -8.80
N ASP A 113 14.69 6.91 -7.70
CA ASP A 113 15.45 8.16 -7.71
C ASP A 113 16.94 7.89 -7.97
N LEU A 114 17.50 8.59 -8.95
CA LEU A 114 18.89 8.38 -9.39
C LEU A 114 19.94 8.61 -8.28
N GLY A 115 19.62 9.40 -7.26
CA GLY A 115 20.48 9.67 -6.11
C GLY A 115 20.31 8.68 -4.95
N ALA A 116 19.34 7.77 -5.01
CA ALA A 116 19.03 6.89 -3.89
C ALA A 116 20.04 5.73 -3.78
N VAL A 117 20.61 5.61 -2.58
CA VAL A 117 21.66 4.63 -2.26
C VAL A 117 21.15 3.43 -1.46
N HIS A 118 19.83 3.33 -1.25
CA HIS A 118 19.19 2.25 -0.51
C HIS A 118 18.31 1.35 -1.39
N PHE A 119 17.96 0.19 -0.85
CA PHE A 119 16.97 -0.74 -1.38
C PHE A 119 15.83 -0.89 -0.35
N TYR A 120 14.57 -0.89 -0.78
CA TYR A 120 13.45 -1.20 0.12
C TYR A 120 13.28 -2.69 0.27
N ASN A 121 13.12 -3.17 1.49
CA ASN A 121 12.91 -4.58 1.80
C ASN A 121 11.68 -4.75 2.69
N SER A 122 10.76 -5.62 2.26
CA SER A 122 9.50 -5.90 2.97
C SER A 122 9.64 -6.89 4.14
N SER A 123 10.84 -7.40 4.43
CA SER A 123 11.02 -8.37 5.51
C SER A 123 10.78 -7.76 6.89
N PRO A 124 10.35 -8.56 7.89
CA PRO A 124 10.12 -8.11 9.27
C PRO A 124 11.33 -7.42 9.94
N ASP A 125 12.54 -7.61 9.40
CA ASP A 125 13.74 -6.92 9.85
C ASP A 125 13.68 -5.39 9.61
N PHE A 126 12.98 -4.96 8.55
CA PHE A 126 12.93 -3.56 8.09
C PHE A 126 11.56 -2.93 8.29
N VAL A 127 10.49 -3.72 8.19
CA VAL A 127 9.11 -3.25 8.39
C VAL A 127 8.41 -4.13 9.43
N SER A 128 7.90 -3.52 10.50
CA SER A 128 7.19 -4.24 11.56
C SER A 128 6.42 -3.25 12.42
N THR A 129 5.54 -3.73 13.29
CA THR A 129 4.96 -2.94 14.37
C THR A 129 5.53 -3.33 15.72
N LEU A 130 5.74 -2.35 16.60
CA LEU A 130 6.16 -2.58 17.97
C LEU A 130 5.76 -1.41 18.88
N GLY A 131 4.99 -1.70 19.93
CA GLY A 131 4.58 -0.75 20.95
C GLY A 131 3.73 0.40 20.40
N GLY A 132 2.69 0.08 19.62
CA GLY A 132 1.77 1.07 19.04
C GLY A 132 2.37 1.93 17.94
N LYS A 133 3.34 1.38 17.18
CA LYS A 133 4.08 2.13 16.16
C LYS A 133 4.43 1.26 14.98
N LEU A 134 4.28 1.82 13.78
CA LEU A 134 4.95 1.33 12.58
C LEU A 134 6.45 1.67 12.66
N LEU A 135 7.30 0.66 12.53
CA LEU A 135 8.74 0.79 12.50
C LEU A 135 9.27 0.52 11.10
N LEU A 136 9.86 1.56 10.50
CA LEU A 136 10.62 1.48 9.27
C LEU A 136 12.10 1.64 9.62
N ARG A 137 12.88 0.56 9.50
CA ARG A 137 14.30 0.56 9.87
C ARG A 137 15.17 0.74 8.65
N LEU A 138 16.23 1.54 8.80
CA LEU A 138 17.34 1.63 7.86
C LEU A 138 18.58 0.98 8.46
N ARG A 139 19.30 0.17 7.67
CA ARG A 139 20.57 -0.44 8.07
C ARG A 139 21.60 -0.38 6.94
N ALA A 140 22.87 -0.31 7.29
CA ALA A 140 24.00 -0.57 6.38
C ALA A 140 24.07 -2.06 6.04
N ARG A 141 23.07 -2.56 5.31
CA ARG A 141 22.98 -3.93 4.80
C ARG A 141 23.01 -3.89 3.28
N ARG A 142 23.95 -4.66 2.70
CA ARG A 142 24.04 -4.82 1.27
C ARG A 142 22.83 -5.60 0.74
N SER A 143 22.19 -5.06 -0.30
CA SER A 143 21.13 -5.72 -1.05
C SER A 143 21.50 -5.69 -2.53
N SER A 144 21.29 -6.82 -3.21
CA SER A 144 21.55 -6.98 -4.64
C SER A 144 20.32 -7.56 -5.33
N TRP A 145 20.04 -7.09 -6.53
CA TRP A 145 18.93 -7.57 -7.36
C TRP A 145 19.34 -7.59 -8.82
N GLN A 146 18.54 -8.24 -9.65
CA GLN A 146 18.72 -8.29 -11.09
C GLN A 146 17.77 -7.31 -11.78
N GLU A 147 18.30 -6.50 -12.68
CA GLU A 147 17.52 -5.50 -13.41
C GLU A 147 17.99 -5.43 -14.87
N TRP A 148 17.06 -5.11 -15.78
CA TRP A 148 17.39 -4.89 -17.18
C TRP A 148 18.07 -3.52 -17.35
N ASP A 149 19.30 -3.52 -17.87
CA ASP A 149 20.00 -2.30 -18.23
C ASP A 149 19.78 -2.00 -19.73
N PRO A 150 19.10 -0.90 -20.09
CA PRO A 150 18.83 -0.56 -21.48
C PRO A 150 20.08 -0.12 -22.27
N TRP A 151 21.13 0.37 -21.60
CA TRP A 151 22.41 0.70 -22.23
C TRP A 151 23.25 -0.55 -22.48
N ALA A 152 23.35 -1.44 -21.49
CA ALA A 152 24.07 -2.70 -21.63
C ALA A 152 23.29 -3.78 -22.39
N ARG A 153 21.99 -3.58 -22.64
CA ARG A 153 21.06 -4.51 -23.31
C ARG A 153 21.09 -5.92 -22.73
N ARG A 154 21.22 -6.02 -21.40
CA ARG A 154 21.22 -7.28 -20.66
C ARG A 154 20.74 -7.08 -19.24
N VAL A 155 20.37 -8.18 -18.59
CA VAL A 155 20.16 -8.18 -17.15
C VAL A 155 21.50 -8.05 -16.44
N VAL A 156 21.62 -7.09 -15.53
CA VAL A 156 22.79 -6.85 -14.71
C VAL A 156 22.43 -6.97 -13.24
N THR A 157 23.43 -7.30 -12.41
CA THR A 157 23.26 -7.30 -10.95
C THR A 157 23.55 -5.91 -10.42
N MET A 158 22.54 -5.27 -9.85
CA MET A 158 22.66 -4.02 -9.16
C MET A 158 22.88 -4.26 -7.67
N THR A 159 23.56 -3.35 -6.99
CA THR A 159 23.85 -3.46 -5.55
C THR A 159 23.69 -2.10 -4.88
N ARG A 160 23.14 -2.12 -3.66
CA ARG A 160 23.06 -0.97 -2.74
C ARG A 160 23.58 -1.40 -1.37
N ASN A 161 24.28 -0.50 -0.69
CA ASN A 161 24.90 -0.80 0.61
C ASN A 161 23.99 -0.52 1.81
N TYR A 162 22.86 0.16 1.57
CA TYR A 162 21.86 0.44 2.59
C TYR A 162 20.56 -0.26 2.22
N THR A 163 19.85 -0.74 3.24
CA THR A 163 18.52 -1.32 3.10
C THR A 163 17.57 -0.60 4.04
N SER A 164 16.40 -0.24 3.55
CA SER A 164 15.35 0.46 4.28
C SER A 164 13.99 -0.23 4.05
N ALA A 165 12.90 0.37 4.50
CA ALA A 165 11.54 -0.07 4.24
C ALA A 165 10.67 1.06 3.69
N MET A 166 9.66 0.67 2.91
CA MET A 166 8.59 1.52 2.41
C MET A 166 7.30 0.74 2.54
N VAL A 167 6.27 1.41 3.05
CA VAL A 167 4.90 0.89 3.14
C VAL A 167 4.01 1.81 2.31
N THR A 168 3.01 1.23 1.65
CA THR A 168 2.05 1.96 0.82
C THR A 168 0.64 1.44 1.01
N SER A 169 -0.34 2.33 0.91
CA SER A 169 -1.77 1.98 0.81
C SER A 169 -2.24 1.89 -0.65
N TRP A 170 -1.32 1.79 -1.61
CA TRP A 170 -1.65 1.68 -3.03
C TRP A 170 -2.61 0.51 -3.28
N ASN A 171 -3.71 0.79 -4.00
CA ASN A 171 -4.83 -0.14 -4.22
C ASN A 171 -5.56 -0.64 -2.95
N ARG A 172 -5.30 -0.03 -1.78
CA ARG A 172 -5.99 -0.34 -0.51
C ARG A 172 -6.94 0.76 -0.10
N PHE A 173 -6.48 2.02 -0.17
CA PHE A 173 -7.26 3.19 0.24
C PHE A 173 -7.16 4.30 -0.83
N CYS A 174 -8.29 4.91 -1.16
CA CYS A 174 -8.36 6.04 -2.09
C CYS A 174 -8.65 7.33 -1.33
N PHE A 175 -7.71 8.27 -1.38
CA PHE A 175 -7.87 9.59 -0.80
C PHE A 175 -8.09 10.64 -1.89
N THR A 176 -9.25 11.30 -1.88
CA THR A 176 -9.60 12.34 -2.88
C THR A 176 -9.70 13.75 -2.29
N GLY A 177 -9.55 13.88 -0.97
CA GLY A 177 -9.61 15.15 -0.26
C GLY A 177 -9.97 14.97 1.21
N GLY A 178 -9.57 15.93 2.04
CA GLY A 178 -9.76 15.87 3.49
C GLY A 178 -8.47 16.24 4.22
N ILE A 179 -8.29 15.63 5.39
CA ILE A 179 -7.14 15.85 6.27
C ILE A 179 -6.47 14.49 6.46
N ILE A 180 -5.15 14.45 6.37
CA ILE A 180 -4.32 13.31 6.77
C ILE A 180 -3.47 13.78 7.94
N GLU A 181 -3.54 13.07 9.06
CA GLU A 181 -2.76 13.36 10.26
C GLU A 181 -1.84 12.17 10.52
N LEU A 182 -0.56 12.44 10.78
CA LEU A 182 0.42 11.42 11.13
C LEU A 182 1.20 11.86 12.37
N ARG A 183 1.48 10.91 13.27
CA ARG A 183 2.39 11.11 14.40
C ARG A 183 3.69 10.35 14.15
N VAL A 184 4.72 11.07 13.73
CA VAL A 184 5.99 10.46 13.28
C VAL A 184 7.15 10.88 14.17
N GLN A 185 8.03 9.94 14.47
CA GLN A 185 9.35 10.22 15.04
C GLN A 185 10.40 10.02 13.94
N LEU A 186 11.11 11.10 13.57
CA LEU A 186 12.13 11.04 12.53
C LEU A 186 13.40 10.32 13.05
N PRO A 187 14.11 9.57 12.19
CA PRO A 187 15.37 8.92 12.56
C PRO A 187 16.53 9.92 12.59
N GLY A 188 17.50 9.67 13.47
CA GLY A 188 18.72 10.47 13.57
C GLY A 188 18.53 11.82 14.26
N ASP A 189 19.57 12.65 14.17
CA ASP A 189 19.54 14.04 14.62
C ASP A 189 19.34 15.00 13.43
N ALA A 190 19.05 16.27 13.72
CA ALA A 190 18.76 17.27 12.70
C ALA A 190 19.98 17.76 11.91
N TYR A 191 21.20 17.38 12.30
CA TYR A 191 22.47 17.82 11.72
C TYR A 191 23.18 16.70 10.92
N GLY A 192 22.81 15.45 11.15
CA GLY A 192 23.27 14.27 10.42
C GLY A 192 22.62 14.18 9.04
N GLY A 193 23.43 14.28 7.99
CA GLY A 193 22.96 14.15 6.61
C GLY A 193 22.73 12.70 6.17
N GLY A 194 21.92 12.52 5.12
CA GLY A 194 21.78 11.26 4.39
C GLY A 194 20.51 10.46 4.68
N LEU A 195 19.72 10.85 5.68
CA LEU A 195 18.39 10.28 5.92
C LEU A 195 17.31 11.14 5.26
N TRP A 196 16.37 10.50 4.58
CA TRP A 196 15.22 11.16 3.96
C TRP A 196 13.92 10.41 4.30
N PRO A 197 13.31 10.67 5.46
CA PRO A 197 11.99 10.14 5.79
C PRO A 197 10.90 10.89 5.00
N ALA A 198 9.88 10.17 4.54
CA ALA A 198 8.74 10.70 3.80
C ALA A 198 7.44 9.95 4.18
N ALA A 199 6.31 10.65 4.06
CA ALA A 199 4.96 10.13 4.24
C ALA A 199 4.00 10.86 3.29
#